data_AF-H2Z6L1-F1
#
_entry.id   AF-H2Z6L1-F1
#
_cell.length_a   1.000
_cell.length_b   1.000
_cell.length_c   1.000
_cell.angle_alpha   90.00
_cell.angle_beta   90.00
_cell.angle_gamma   90.00
#
_symmetry.space_group_name_H-M   'P 1'
#
loop_
_entity.id
_entity.type
_entity.pdbx_description
1 polymer ?
#
loop_
_entity_poly.entity_id
_entity_poly.type
_entity_poly.pdbx_seq_one_letter_code
_entity_poly.pdbx_strand_id
1 'polypeptide(L)'
;MRGMASDLENEHETVMKLTTIVINLGRLLRWPISQSRDCHDLWMSGHRESGVYTIVRDMATKPIYCNMTSSAGWTVLQRRRDG
;
A
#
# COMPACT_ATOMS: atom_id res chain seq x y z
N MET A 1 -17.40 30.91 37.27
CA MET A 1 -17.66 30.54 35.86
C MET A 1 -16.53 30.99 34.92
N ARG A 2 -15.26 30.88 35.31
CA ARG A 2 -14.10 31.35 34.51
C ARG A 2 -13.23 30.23 33.91
N GLY A 3 -13.51 28.96 34.25
CA GLY A 3 -12.72 27.81 33.76
C GLY A 3 -13.31 27.12 32.53
N MET A 4 -14.64 27.13 32.36
CA MET A 4 -15.29 26.34 31.31
C MET A 4 -14.90 26.77 29.88
N ALA A 5 -14.60 28.05 29.67
CA ALA A 5 -14.13 28.55 28.39
C ALA A 5 -12.66 28.16 28.11
N SER A 6 -11.78 28.25 29.11
CA SER A 6 -10.39 27.81 28.97
C SER A 6 -10.28 26.30 28.82
N ASP A 7 -11.18 25.54 29.44
CA ASP A 7 -11.24 24.08 29.32
C ASP A 7 -11.62 23.69 27.89
N LEU A 8 -12.63 24.34 27.31
CA LEU A 8 -13.05 24.11 25.93
C LEU A 8 -11.96 24.47 24.91
N GLU A 9 -11.20 25.54 25.18
CA GLU A 9 -10.12 26.02 24.32
C GLU A 9 -8.89 25.09 24.39
N ASN A 10 -8.56 24.59 25.58
CA ASN A 10 -7.56 23.55 25.78
C ASN A 10 -7.95 22.23 25.13
N GLU A 11 -9.23 21.83 25.19
CA GLU A 11 -9.74 20.66 24.49
C GLU A 11 -9.63 20.83 22.98
N HIS A 12 -10.03 21.99 22.44
CA HIS A 12 -9.91 22.30 21.01
C HIS A 12 -8.45 22.24 20.55
N GLU A 13 -7.52 22.82 21.31
CA GLU A 13 -6.09 22.78 21.02
C GLU A 13 -5.55 21.34 21.03
N THR A 14 -5.96 20.55 22.02
CA THR A 14 -5.58 19.13 22.14
C THR A 14 -6.09 18.33 20.94
N VAL A 15 -7.32 18.56 20.52
CA VAL A 15 -7.91 17.93 19.33
C VAL A 15 -7.15 18.31 18.06
N MET A 16 -6.78 19.58 17.88
CA MET A 16 -6.02 20.06 16.71
C MET A 16 -4.60 19.48 16.66
N LYS A 17 -3.94 19.36 17.82
CA LYS A 17 -2.63 18.70 17.94
C LYS A 17 -2.73 17.21 17.59
N LEU A 18 -3.71 16.50 18.16
CA LEU A 18 -3.94 15.08 17.88
C LEU A 18 -4.30 14.82 16.43
N THR A 19 -5.19 15.60 15.82
CA THR A 19 -5.54 15.48 14.40
C THR A 19 -4.33 15.70 13.50
N THR A 20 -3.47 16.66 13.81
CA THR A 20 -2.22 16.89 13.06
C THR A 20 -1.29 15.67 13.15
N ILE A 21 -1.13 15.09 14.33
CA ILE A 21 -0.33 13.86 14.53
C ILE A 21 -0.93 12.70 13.73
N VAL A 22 -2.25 12.49 13.81
CA VAL A 22 -2.95 11.43 13.05
C VAL A 22 -2.80 11.62 11.54
N ILE A 23 -2.93 12.84 11.02
CA ILE A 23 -2.74 13.15 9.60
C ILE A 23 -1.30 12.89 9.16
N ASN A 24 -0.31 13.32 9.96
CA ASN A 24 1.10 13.11 9.65
C ASN A 24 1.48 11.62 9.72
N LEU A 25 0.99 10.90 10.74
CA LEU A 25 1.14 9.44 10.82
C LEU A 25 0.42 8.76 9.66
N GLY A 26 -0.75 9.21 9.24
CA GLY A 26 -1.45 8.71 8.06
C GLY A 26 -0.68 8.94 6.76
N ARG A 27 0.13 10.00 6.66
CA ARG A 27 1.05 10.27 5.54
C ARG A 27 2.31 9.41 5.60
N LEU A 28 2.87 9.19 6.79
CA LEU A 28 4.08 8.37 7.01
C LEU A 28 3.81 6.86 6.91
N LEU A 29 2.69 6.43 7.48
CA LEU A 29 2.16 5.07 7.43
C LEU A 29 1.33 4.82 6.17
N ARG A 30 1.27 5.80 5.25
CA ARG A 30 1.04 5.53 3.84
C ARG A 30 2.26 4.80 3.28
N TRP A 31 2.58 3.65 3.87
CA TRP A 31 2.98 2.54 3.04
C TRP A 31 1.86 2.45 2.01
N PRO A 32 2.13 2.69 0.73
CA PRO A 32 1.32 1.94 -0.20
C PRO A 32 1.59 0.51 0.29
N ILE A 33 0.57 -0.21 0.72
CA ILE A 33 0.50 -1.56 0.18
C ILE A 33 0.61 -1.26 -1.30
N SER A 34 1.83 -1.34 -1.84
CA SER A 34 2.09 -1.17 -3.25
C SER A 34 1.27 -2.28 -3.82
N GLN A 35 0.01 -1.97 -4.13
CA GLN A 35 -0.94 -2.86 -4.74
C GLN A 35 -0.35 -3.02 -6.11
N SER A 36 0.66 -3.88 -6.16
CA SER A 36 1.43 -4.13 -7.34
C SER A 36 0.40 -4.69 -8.28
N ARG A 37 0.05 -3.92 -9.31
CA ARG A 37 -1.15 -4.16 -10.13
C ARG A 37 -0.88 -5.29 -11.12
N ASP A 38 0.40 -5.55 -11.35
CA ASP A 38 0.96 -6.56 -12.22
C ASP A 38 2.36 -6.96 -11.75
N CYS A 39 3.01 -7.82 -12.54
CA CYS A 39 4.36 -8.31 -12.26
C CYS A 39 5.45 -7.26 -12.50
N HIS A 40 5.18 -6.22 -13.29
CA HIS A 40 6.17 -5.18 -13.55
C HIS A 40 6.29 -4.24 -12.34
N ASP A 41 5.19 -3.93 -11.65
CA ASP A 41 5.22 -3.23 -10.37
C ASP A 41 6.02 -4.01 -9.31
N LEU A 42 5.86 -5.34 -9.27
CA LEU A 42 6.66 -6.22 -8.40
C LEU A 42 8.15 -6.15 -8.76
N TRP A 43 8.48 -6.12 -10.05
CA TRP A 43 9.85 -5.93 -10.51
C TRP A 43 10.40 -4.54 -10.12
N MET A 44 9.63 -3.47 -10.30
CA MET A 44 10.05 -2.13 -9.89
C MET A 44 10.27 -2.00 -8.38
N SER A 45 9.56 -2.79 -7.56
CA SER A 45 9.75 -2.89 -6.11
C SER A 45 10.89 -3.82 -5.67
N GLY A 46 11.65 -4.38 -6.62
CA GLY A 46 12.86 -5.14 -6.34
C GLY A 46 12.68 -6.66 -6.31
N HIS A 47 11.49 -7.18 -6.60
CA HIS A 47 11.29 -8.62 -6.74
C HIS A 47 11.98 -9.11 -8.03
N ARG A 48 12.77 -10.18 -7.91
CA ARG A 48 13.58 -10.71 -9.03
C ARG A 48 13.38 -12.21 -9.27
N GLU A 49 12.71 -12.91 -8.36
CA GLU A 49 12.47 -14.35 -8.49
C GLU A 49 11.17 -14.62 -9.24
N SER A 50 11.20 -15.51 -10.23
CA SER A 50 9.98 -15.97 -10.90
C SER A 50 9.16 -16.86 -9.96
N GLY A 51 7.85 -16.66 -9.91
CA GLY A 51 7.00 -17.37 -8.96
C GLY A 51 5.56 -16.89 -8.97
N VAL A 52 4.74 -17.44 -8.08
CA VAL A 52 3.37 -16.97 -7.86
C VAL A 52 3.39 -15.83 -6.86
N TYR A 53 2.82 -14.70 -7.25
CA TYR A 53 2.69 -13.51 -6.43
C TYR A 53 1.24 -13.15 -6.22
N THR A 54 0.99 -12.46 -5.11
CA THR A 54 -0.30 -11.93 -4.75
C THR A 54 -0.39 -10.47 -5.17
N ILE A 55 -1.23 -10.17 -6.15
CA ILE A 55 -1.51 -8.80 -6.60
C ILE A 55 -2.92 -8.36 -6.22
N VAL A 56 -3.16 -7.05 -6.17
CA VAL A 56 -4.51 -6.50 -5.98
C VAL A 56 -4.97 -5.84 -7.28
N ARG A 57 -6.07 -6.33 -7.83
CA ARG A 57 -6.71 -5.82 -9.06
C ARG A 57 -8.21 -5.79 -8.86
N ASP A 58 -8.84 -4.69 -9.23
CA ASP A 58 -10.30 -4.50 -9.12
C ASP A 58 -10.83 -4.77 -7.69
N MET A 59 -10.09 -4.28 -6.67
CA MET A 59 -10.37 -4.49 -5.25
C MET A 59 -10.33 -5.97 -4.80
N ALA A 60 -9.85 -6.87 -5.65
CA ALA A 60 -9.70 -8.29 -5.37
C ALA A 60 -8.24 -8.71 -5.38
N THR A 61 -7.87 -9.54 -4.41
CA THR A 61 -6.57 -10.18 -4.36
C THR A 61 -6.55 -11.37 -5.32
N LYS A 62 -5.57 -11.44 -6.23
CA LYS A 62 -5.44 -12.52 -7.21
C LYS A 62 -4.03 -13.10 -7.19
N PRO A 63 -3.88 -14.44 -7.11
CA PRO A 63 -2.59 -15.08 -7.37
C PRO A 63 -2.31 -15.04 -8.87
N ILE A 64 -1.13 -14.54 -9.25
CA ILE A 64 -0.64 -14.55 -10.63
C ILE A 64 0.76 -15.13 -10.68
N TYR A 65 1.09 -15.80 -11.78
CA TYR A 65 2.48 -16.19 -12.02
C TYR A 65 3.25 -15.04 -12.68
N CYS A 66 4.34 -14.64 -12.05
CA CYS A 66 5.28 -13.67 -12.58
C CYS A 66 6.53 -14.36 -13.09
N ASN A 67 6.86 -14.09 -14.35
CA ASN A 67 8.17 -14.41 -14.91
C ASN A 67 9.07 -13.19 -14.76
N MET A 68 9.99 -13.23 -13.79
CA MET A 68 10.96 -12.17 -13.55
C MET A 68 12.20 -12.39 -14.42
N THR A 69 12.49 -11.40 -15.26
CA THR A 69 13.67 -11.37 -16.13
C THR A 69 14.65 -10.30 -15.67
N SER A 70 15.82 -10.23 -16.30
CA SER A 70 16.83 -9.20 -16.00
C SER A 70 16.35 -7.78 -16.24
N SER A 71 15.35 -7.57 -17.11
CA SER A 71 14.87 -6.24 -17.50
C SER A 71 13.44 -5.92 -17.06
N ALA A 72 12.59 -6.92 -16.80
CA ALA A 72 11.19 -6.71 -16.45
C ALA A 72 10.55 -7.91 -15.74
N GLY A 73 9.45 -7.67 -15.03
CA GLY A 73 8.52 -8.71 -14.58
C GLY A 73 7.33 -8.86 -15.54
N TRP A 74 7.07 -10.07 -16.00
CA TRP A 74 6.00 -10.39 -16.94
C TRP A 74 4.84 -11.10 -16.25
N THR A 75 3.63 -10.54 -16.37
CA THR A 75 2.41 -11.23 -15.96
C THR A 75 2.07 -12.30 -16.98
N VAL A 76 2.16 -13.56 -16.57
CA VAL A 76 1.84 -14.69 -17.45
C VAL A 76 0.33 -14.89 -17.48
N LEU A 77 -0.28 -14.66 -18.64
CA LEU A 77 -1.72 -14.87 -18.84
C LEU A 77 -2.07 -16.34 -19.11
N GLN A 78 -1.18 -17.06 -19.80
CA GLN A 78 -1.37 -18.47 -20.16
C GLN A 78 0.01 -19.12 -20.34
N ARG A 79 0.15 -20.38 -19.89
CA ARG A 79 1.35 -21.20 -20.10
C ARG A 79 0.94 -22.62 -20.44
N ARG A 80 1.64 -23.26 -21.38
CA ARG A 80 1.57 -24.70 -21.66
C ARG A 80 2.91 -25.33 -21.28
N ARG A 81 2.90 -26.53 -20.70
CA ARG A 81 4.13 -27.26 -20.39
C ARG A 81 4.07 -28.72 -20.80
N ASP A 82 2.89 -29.32 -20.74
CA ASP A 82 2.69 -30.77 -20.73
C ASP A 82 1.61 -31.27 -21.71
N GLY A 83 1.01 -30.38 -22.50
CA GLY A 83 0.01 -30.73 -23.52
C GLY A 83 -1.40 -30.68 -22.98
#